data_AF-A0A3D4UMM7-F1
#
_entry.id   AF-A0A3D4UMM7-F1
#
_cell.length_a   1.000
_cell.length_b   1.000
_cell.length_c   1.000
_cell.angle_alpha   90.00
_cell.angle_beta   90.00
_cell.angle_gamma   90.00
#
_symmetry.space_group_name_H-M   'P 1'
#
loop_
_entity.id
_entity.type
_entity.pdbx_description
1 polymer ?
#
loop_
_entity_poly.entity_id
_entity_poly.type
_entity_poly.pdbx_seq_one_letter_code
_entity_poly.pdbx_strand_id
1 'polypeptide(L)'
;MRIISGQYRRRKLLSPPEGSITRPFPDMVKEAMFNLLRGHFEGEAVLDCFSGAGTVGLEAASRGASRVVCIERDRRVTKVLDQNVEMLGAEEVVEVVAGDALGPTAIHRCPK
;
A
#
# COMPACT_ATOMS: atom_id res chain seq x y z
N MET A 1 12.84 -1.58 -2.32
CA MET A 1 11.62 -1.47 -3.17
C MET A 1 11.47 -0.03 -3.62
N ARG A 2 10.66 0.26 -4.65
CA ARG A 2 10.39 1.64 -5.09
C ARG A 2 9.01 1.78 -5.71
N ILE A 3 8.53 3.02 -5.82
CA ILE A 3 7.34 3.37 -6.60
C ILE A 3 7.71 3.45 -8.08
N ILE A 4 6.90 2.86 -8.95
CA ILE A 4 7.18 2.74 -10.39
C ILE A 4 6.66 3.93 -11.16
N SER A 5 5.43 4.38 -10.90
CA SER A 5 4.76 5.44 -11.66
C SER A 5 3.89 6.34 -10.79
N GLY A 6 3.41 7.44 -11.37
CA GLY A 6 2.54 8.40 -10.69
C GLY A 6 3.30 9.48 -9.91
N GLN A 7 2.61 10.15 -8.99
CA GLN A 7 3.09 11.28 -8.20
C GLN A 7 4.39 10.98 -7.45
N TYR A 8 4.51 9.77 -6.88
CA TYR A 8 5.65 9.36 -6.06
C TYR A 8 6.70 8.56 -6.85
N ARG A 9 6.67 8.60 -8.19
CA ARG A 9 7.55 7.82 -9.07
C ARG A 9 9.03 7.91 -8.66
N ARG A 10 9.71 6.76 -8.66
CA ARG A 10 11.13 6.55 -8.31
C ARG A 10 11.49 6.77 -6.83
N ARG A 11 10.54 7.15 -5.96
CA ARG A 11 10.79 7.19 -4.52
C ARG A 11 11.08 5.77 -4.00
N LYS A 12 12.13 5.64 -3.20
CA LYS A 12 12.51 4.38 -2.55
C LYS A 12 11.62 4.17 -1.33
N LEU A 13 11.22 2.93 -1.13
CA LEU A 13 10.52 2.48 0.07
C LEU A 13 11.46 1.65 0.94
N LEU A 14 11.32 1.81 2.24
CA LEU A 14 11.95 0.98 3.27
C LEU A 14 11.49 -0.46 3.10
N SER A 15 12.43 -1.40 3.21
CA SER A 15 12.16 -2.83 3.17
C SER A 15 11.52 -3.32 4.46
N PRO A 16 10.69 -4.37 4.42
CA PRO A 16 10.23 -5.05 5.63
C PRO A 16 11.40 -5.47 6.53
N PRO A 17 11.20 -5.56 7.86
CA PRO A 17 12.25 -5.98 8.78
C PRO A 17 12.80 -7.38 8.44
N GLU A 18 14.07 -7.61 8.77
CA GLU A 18 14.67 -8.95 8.65
C GLU A 18 13.87 -9.98 9.45
N GLY A 19 13.74 -11.19 8.89
CA GLY A 19 12.93 -12.26 9.47
C GLY A 19 11.41 -12.05 9.38
N SER A 20 10.93 -11.02 8.68
CA SER A 20 9.53 -10.98 8.24
C SER A 20 9.30 -11.91 7.04
N ILE A 21 8.09 -12.46 6.92
CA ILE A 21 7.68 -13.27 5.77
C ILE A 21 7.23 -12.42 4.57
N THR A 22 7.19 -11.09 4.74
CA THR A 22 6.70 -10.15 3.73
C THR A 22 7.68 -10.08 2.57
N ARG A 23 7.25 -10.57 1.40
CA ARG A 23 8.03 -10.48 0.16
C ARG A 23 7.50 -9.35 -0.72
N PRO A 24 8.35 -8.39 -1.11
CA PRO A 24 7.96 -7.36 -2.07
C PRO A 24 7.58 -7.92 -3.43
N PHE A 25 6.62 -7.29 -4.10
CA PHE A 25 6.37 -7.56 -5.51
C PHE A 25 7.53 -7.01 -6.38
N PRO A 26 8.03 -7.79 -7.36
CA PRO A 26 8.95 -7.27 -8.36
C PRO A 26 8.34 -6.11 -9.14
N ASP A 27 9.16 -5.15 -9.55
CA ASP A 27 8.74 -3.96 -10.31
C ASP A 27 7.87 -4.33 -11.54
N MET A 28 8.28 -5.36 -12.31
CA MET A 28 7.53 -5.80 -13.49
C MET A 28 6.14 -6.35 -13.16
N VAL A 29 5.99 -7.08 -12.04
CA VAL A 29 4.69 -7.64 -11.64
C VAL A 29 3.74 -6.52 -11.23
N LYS A 30 4.25 -5.53 -10.47
CA LYS A 30 3.47 -4.33 -10.16
C LYS A 30 3.03 -3.58 -11.40
N GLU A 31 3.96 -3.35 -12.33
CA GLU A 31 3.66 -2.61 -13.55
C GLU A 31 2.60 -3.32 -14.40
N ALA A 32 2.73 -4.65 -14.58
CA ALA A 32 1.74 -5.45 -15.28
C ALA A 32 0.36 -5.41 -14.59
N MET A 33 0.32 -5.56 -13.26
CA MET A 33 -0.92 -5.52 -12.48
C MET A 33 -1.64 -4.18 -12.63
N PHE A 34 -0.95 -3.04 -12.46
CA PHE A 34 -1.58 -1.73 -12.62
C PHE A 34 -1.92 -1.38 -14.07
N ASN A 35 -1.22 -1.96 -15.06
CA ASN A 35 -1.63 -1.81 -16.45
C ASN A 35 -2.95 -2.54 -16.73
N LEU A 36 -3.14 -3.72 -16.14
CA LEU A 36 -4.40 -4.46 -16.23
C LEU A 36 -5.57 -3.72 -15.55
N LEU A 37 -5.30 -3.08 -14.41
CA LEU A 37 -6.31 -2.38 -13.60
C LEU A 37 -6.55 -0.92 -14.03
N ARG A 38 -5.87 -0.44 -15.07
CA ARG A 38 -5.98 0.97 -15.51
C ARG A 38 -7.44 1.35 -15.78
N GLY A 39 -7.88 2.47 -15.23
CA GLY A 39 -9.25 2.99 -15.35
C GLY A 39 -10.23 2.42 -14.33
N HIS A 40 -9.78 1.55 -13.42
CA HIS A 40 -10.63 0.95 -12.39
C HIS A 40 -10.34 1.45 -10.96
N PHE A 41 -9.22 2.15 -10.74
CA PHE A 41 -8.81 2.56 -9.38
C PHE A 41 -8.48 4.05 -9.27
N GLU A 42 -8.21 4.72 -10.39
CA GLU A 42 -7.91 6.14 -10.41
C GLU A 42 -9.16 6.95 -10.01
N GLY A 43 -9.03 7.82 -8.99
CA GLY A 43 -10.15 8.54 -8.39
C GLY A 43 -11.00 7.70 -7.43
N GLU A 44 -10.78 6.39 -7.36
CA GLU A 44 -11.54 5.47 -6.52
C GLU A 44 -10.79 5.14 -5.22
N ALA A 45 -11.54 4.61 -4.25
CA ALA A 45 -10.97 4.12 -3.01
C ALA A 45 -10.49 2.66 -3.16
N VAL A 46 -9.29 2.38 -2.67
CA VAL A 46 -8.62 1.08 -2.80
C VAL A 46 -8.41 0.45 -1.42
N LEU A 47 -8.60 -0.86 -1.34
CA LEU A 47 -8.30 -1.66 -0.16
C LEU A 47 -7.13 -2.62 -0.47
N ASP A 48 -6.07 -2.53 0.33
CA ASP A 48 -4.94 -3.46 0.30
C ASP A 48 -4.96 -4.32 1.58
N CYS A 49 -5.60 -5.49 1.50
CA CYS A 49 -5.87 -6.35 2.66
C CYS A 49 -4.62 -6.98 3.31
N PHE A 50 -3.52 -7.06 2.58
CA PHE A 50 -2.27 -7.70 3.04
C PHE A 50 -1.09 -6.85 2.59
N SER A 51 -1.08 -5.61 3.09
CA SER A 51 -0.28 -4.52 2.54
C SER A 51 1.22 -4.75 2.66
N GLY A 52 1.67 -5.53 3.65
CA GLY A 52 3.08 -5.62 3.96
C GLY A 52 3.68 -4.23 4.18
N ALA A 53 4.82 -3.95 3.56
CA ALA A 53 5.45 -2.63 3.59
C ALA A 53 4.84 -1.60 2.59
N GLY A 54 3.65 -1.86 2.06
CA GLY A 54 2.89 -0.91 1.22
C GLY A 54 3.25 -0.94 -0.26
N THR A 55 3.80 -2.05 -0.76
CA THR A 55 4.30 -2.11 -2.14
C THR A 55 3.21 -1.90 -3.20
N VAL A 56 1.98 -2.34 -2.93
CA VAL A 56 0.84 -2.21 -3.84
C VAL A 56 -0.02 -1.00 -3.48
N GLY A 57 -0.49 -0.87 -2.23
CA GLY A 57 -1.30 0.27 -1.80
C GLY A 57 -0.66 1.63 -2.10
N LEU A 58 0.64 1.81 -1.82
CA LEU A 58 1.32 3.09 -2.11
C LEU A 58 1.52 3.34 -3.61
N GLU A 59 1.59 2.29 -4.42
CA GLU A 59 1.62 2.41 -5.88
C GLU A 59 0.24 2.84 -6.41
N ALA A 60 -0.86 2.37 -5.82
CA ALA A 60 -2.21 2.82 -6.14
C ALA A 60 -2.39 4.31 -5.78
N ALA A 61 -1.97 4.72 -4.58
CA ALA A 61 -1.97 6.12 -4.17
C ALA A 61 -1.16 7.00 -5.14
N SER A 62 0.06 6.58 -5.47
CA SER A 62 0.90 7.30 -6.44
C SER A 62 0.21 7.49 -7.79
N ARG A 63 -0.54 6.48 -8.25
CA ARG A 63 -1.21 6.46 -9.56
C ARG A 63 -2.59 7.14 -9.55
N GLY A 64 -3.02 7.70 -8.42
CA GLY A 64 -4.19 8.56 -8.35
C GLY A 64 -5.42 7.92 -7.70
N ALA A 65 -5.28 6.85 -6.90
CA ALA A 65 -6.37 6.44 -6.00
C ALA A 65 -6.75 7.60 -5.07
N SER A 66 -8.05 7.81 -4.82
CA SER A 66 -8.52 8.91 -3.97
C SER A 66 -8.38 8.64 -2.48
N ARG A 67 -8.40 7.36 -2.11
CA ARG A 67 -8.12 6.88 -0.75
C ARG A 67 -7.56 5.45 -0.83
N VAL A 68 -6.61 5.10 0.02
CA VAL A 68 -6.07 3.75 0.13
C VAL A 68 -6.10 3.31 1.58
N VAL A 69 -6.74 2.18 1.86
CA VAL A 69 -6.73 1.55 3.19
C VAL A 69 -5.80 0.35 3.13
N CYS A 70 -4.72 0.42 3.90
CA CYS A 70 -3.69 -0.60 3.95
C CYS A 70 -3.79 -1.39 5.26
N ILE A 71 -4.15 -2.68 5.18
CA ILE A 71 -4.25 -3.56 6.35
C ILE A 71 -3.00 -4.45 6.44
N GLU A 72 -2.38 -4.49 7.62
CA GLU A 72 -1.26 -5.38 7.92
C GLU A 72 -1.34 -5.89 9.36
N ARG A 73 -1.05 -7.18 9.56
CA ARG A 73 -1.17 -7.86 10.85
C ARG A 73 0.12 -7.82 11.67
N ASP A 74 1.29 -7.95 11.03
CA ASP A 74 2.57 -7.88 11.73
C ASP A 74 2.90 -6.42 12.07
N ARG A 75 2.79 -6.09 13.37
CA ARG A 75 3.06 -4.75 13.90
C ARG A 75 4.45 -4.21 13.55
N ARG A 76 5.46 -5.06 13.35
CA ARG A 76 6.79 -4.62 12.94
C ARG A 76 6.78 -4.13 11.50
N VAL A 77 5.99 -4.78 10.65
CA VAL A 77 5.81 -4.41 9.24
C VAL A 77 4.90 -3.19 9.13
N THR A 78 3.83 -3.11 9.94
CA THR A 78 2.97 -1.91 9.98
C THR A 78 3.75 -0.64 10.28
N LYS A 79 4.70 -0.67 11.23
CA LYS A 79 5.57 0.48 11.51
C LYS A 79 6.40 0.92 10.31
N VAL A 80 6.90 -0.04 9.51
CA VAL A 80 7.64 0.27 8.27
C VAL A 80 6.71 0.84 7.21
N LEU A 81 5.48 0.34 7.13
CA LEU A 81 4.44 0.88 6.26
C LEU A 81 4.09 2.33 6.65
N ASP A 82 3.87 2.62 7.93
CA ASP A 82 3.64 3.99 8.43
C ASP A 82 4.79 4.92 8.02
N GLN A 83 6.04 4.51 8.25
CA GLN A 83 7.22 5.28 7.83
C GLN A 83 7.28 5.50 6.32
N ASN A 84 6.89 4.49 5.52
CA ASN A 84 6.84 4.64 4.06
C ASN A 84 5.75 5.64 3.64
N VAL A 85 4.61 5.68 4.32
CA VAL A 85 3.55 6.68 4.08
C VAL A 85 4.07 8.08 4.39
N GLU A 86 4.66 8.28 5.57
CA GLU A 86 5.25 9.56 6.00
C GLU A 86 6.35 10.02 5.05
N MET A 87 7.26 9.12 4.64
CA MET A 87 8.33 9.43 3.70
C MET A 87 7.80 9.88 2.32
N LEU A 88 6.59 9.48 1.95
CA LEU A 88 5.97 9.92 0.71
C LEU A 88 5.12 11.18 0.87
N GLY A 89 4.78 11.59 2.10
CA GLY A 89 3.81 12.66 2.35
C GLY A 89 2.40 12.25 1.91
N ALA A 90 2.06 10.96 2.05
CA ALA A 90 0.82 10.37 1.53
C ALA A 90 -0.25 10.14 2.61
N GLU A 91 -0.08 10.70 3.81
CA GLU A 91 -0.93 10.49 5.00
C GLU A 91 -2.39 10.89 4.77
N GLU A 92 -2.65 11.90 3.92
CA GLU A 92 -4.01 12.33 3.60
C GLU A 92 -4.77 11.33 2.74
N VAL A 93 -4.04 10.52 1.96
CA VAL A 93 -4.62 9.57 0.99
C VAL A 93 -4.56 8.14 1.53
N VAL A 94 -3.55 7.81 2.35
CA VAL A 94 -3.26 6.44 2.79
C VAL A 94 -3.52 6.28 4.29
N GLU A 95 -4.47 5.42 4.63
CA GLU A 95 -4.75 4.99 6.00
C GLU A 95 -4.13 3.62 6.27
N VAL A 96 -3.38 3.51 7.36
CA VAL A 96 -2.76 2.25 7.80
C VAL A 96 -3.54 1.65 8.96
N VAL A 97 -3.88 0.36 8.84
CA VAL A 97 -4.67 -0.38 9.84
C VAL A 97 -3.88 -1.60 10.30
N ALA A 98 -3.42 -1.57 11.55
CA ALA A 98 -2.83 -2.73 12.20
C ALA A 98 -3.92 -3.74 12.58
N GLY A 99 -4.01 -4.87 11.89
CA GLY A 99 -5.07 -5.84 12.18
C GLY A 99 -5.10 -7.05 11.27
N ASP A 100 -6.00 -7.98 11.62
CA ASP A 100 -6.37 -9.07 10.74
C ASP A 100 -7.30 -8.55 9.63
N ALA A 101 -7.06 -8.92 8.38
CA ALA A 101 -7.82 -8.47 7.22
C ALA A 101 -9.31 -8.83 7.27
N LEU A 102 -9.64 -9.92 7.97
CA LEU A 102 -11.02 -10.36 8.20
C LEU A 102 -11.53 -9.95 9.58
N GLY A 103 -10.72 -9.21 10.33
CA GLY A 103 -11.07 -8.71 11.65
C GLY A 103 -12.08 -7.56 11.61
N PRO A 104 -12.78 -7.30 12.73
CA PRO A 104 -13.81 -6.27 12.81
C PRO A 104 -13.27 -4.87 12.48
N THR A 105 -12.04 -4.55 12.87
CA THR A 105 -11.39 -3.27 12.57
C THR A 105 -11.20 -3.07 11.07
N ALA A 106 -10.70 -4.09 10.37
CA ALA A 106 -10.51 -4.05 8.92
C ALA A 106 -11.84 -3.85 8.19
N ILE A 107 -12.84 -4.65 8.53
CA ILE A 107 -14.18 -4.59 7.92
C ILE A 107 -14.82 -3.21 8.10
N HIS A 108 -14.67 -2.59 9.28
CA HIS A 108 -15.22 -1.26 9.53
C HIS A 108 -14.53 -0.15 8.74
N ARG A 109 -13.26 -0.35 8.35
CA ARG A 109 -12.45 0.64 7.63
C ARG A 109 -12.47 0.45 6.11
N CYS A 110 -13.00 -0.68 5.62
CA CYS A 110 -13.18 -0.94 4.20
C CYS A 110 -13.84 0.26 3.50
N PRO A 111 -13.28 0.74 2.37
CA PRO A 111 -13.97 1.70 1.53
C PRO A 111 -15.36 1.19 1.13
N LYS A 112 -16.33 2.11 1.08
CA LYS A 112 -17.71 1.81 0.66
C LYS A 112 -17.93 2.18 -0.79
#